data_AF-A0A7C7RKI4-F1
#
_entry.id   AF-A0A7C7RKI4-F1
#
_cell.length_a   1.000
_cell.length_b   1.000
_cell.length_c   1.000
_cell.angle_alpha   90.00
_cell.angle_beta   90.00
_cell.angle_gamma   90.00
#
_symmetry.space_group_name_H-M   'P 1'
#
loop_
_entity.id
_entity.type
_entity.pdbx_description
1 polymer ?
#
loop_
_entity_poly.entity_id
_entity_poly.type
_entity_poly.pdbx_seq_one_letter_code
_entity_poly.pdbx_strand_id
1 'polypeptide(L)'
;MGIVLQAPKEPHEIKDLIKSVRSKLGTNRNIKYDSFAVWSFNQLPKYLWKSWKEILRENKVSWQDFLAILKLHTKDMIDWALHDRISWEELVSRITETIAQNFEEEV
;
A
#
# COMPACT_ATOMS: atom_id res chain seq x y z
N MET A 1 9.87 21.85 -1.95
CA MET A 1 10.58 20.72 -1.31
C MET A 1 9.59 19.56 -1.33
N GLY A 2 9.90 18.46 -2.01
CA GLY A 2 8.97 17.33 -2.17
C GLY A 2 8.65 16.62 -0.86
N ILE A 3 7.57 15.83 -0.86
CA ILE A 3 7.16 15.01 0.28
C ILE A 3 8.17 13.87 0.46
N VAL A 4 8.96 13.89 1.55
CA VAL A 4 9.93 12.83 1.86
C VAL A 4 9.33 11.85 2.86
N LEU A 5 8.91 10.68 2.39
CA LEU A 5 8.38 9.60 3.23
C LEU A 5 9.46 8.55 3.46
N GLN A 6 9.80 8.28 4.72
CA GLN A 6 10.72 7.19 5.03
C GLN A 6 10.03 5.84 4.82
N ALA A 7 10.74 4.90 4.19
CA ALA A 7 10.25 3.54 4.04
C ALA A 7 10.14 2.86 5.42
N PRO A 8 8.93 2.48 5.87
CA PRO A 8 8.79 1.74 7.11
C PRO A 8 9.34 0.32 6.93
N LYS A 9 9.58 -0.40 8.02
CA LYS A 9 10.03 -1.81 7.95
C LYS A 9 8.98 -2.68 7.24
N GLU A 10 9.41 -3.76 6.57
CA GLU A 10 8.45 -4.67 5.94
C GLU A 10 7.54 -5.34 6.99
N PRO A 11 6.21 -5.20 6.89
CA PRO A 11 5.28 -5.77 7.85
C PRO A 11 5.00 -7.24 7.51
N HIS A 12 5.90 -8.13 7.90
CA HIS A 12 5.80 -9.58 7.65
C HIS A 12 4.47 -10.17 8.16
N GLU A 13 4.01 -9.77 9.35
CA GLU A 13 2.73 -10.22 9.92
C GLU A 13 1.52 -9.86 9.03
N ILE A 14 1.55 -8.69 8.39
CA ILE A 14 0.49 -8.26 7.47
C ILE A 14 0.56 -9.08 6.18
N LYS A 15 1.77 -9.33 5.68
CA LYS A 15 1.99 -10.19 4.51
C LYS A 15 1.46 -11.61 4.75
N ASP A 16 1.74 -12.18 5.92
CA ASP A 16 1.24 -13.50 6.33
C ASP A 16 -0.28 -13.52 6.48
N LEU A 17 -0.88 -12.46 7.04
CA LEU A 17 -2.33 -12.31 7.11
C LEU A 17 -2.95 -12.29 5.70
N ILE A 18 -2.38 -11.53 4.77
CA ILE A 18 -2.85 -11.45 3.38
C ILE A 18 -2.81 -12.84 2.73
N LYS A 19 -1.69 -13.57 2.89
CA LYS A 19 -1.54 -14.94 2.38
C LYS A 19 -2.58 -15.89 3.01
N SER A 20 -2.82 -15.78 4.31
CA SER A 20 -3.81 -16.58 5.06
C SER A 20 -5.27 -16.28 4.64
N VAL A 21 -5.62 -15.02 4.40
CA VAL A 21 -6.94 -14.68 3.85
C VAL A 21 -7.07 -15.25 2.44
N ARG A 22 -6.04 -15.09 1.61
CA ARG A 22 -6.07 -15.57 0.23
C ARG A 22 -6.26 -17.09 0.12
N SER A 23 -5.60 -17.87 0.98
CA SER A 23 -5.72 -19.32 0.98
C SER A 23 -7.12 -19.81 1.34
N LYS A 24 -7.87 -19.03 2.14
CA LYS A 24 -9.26 -19.35 2.54
C LYS A 24 -10.31 -19.07 1.45
N LEU A 25 -9.97 -18.26 0.45
CA LEU A 25 -10.90 -17.89 -0.64
C LEU A 25 -10.98 -18.93 -1.78
N GLY A 26 -10.15 -19.99 -1.71
CA GLY A 26 -10.11 -21.07 -2.70
C GLY A 26 -8.86 -21.08 -3.58
N THR A 27 -8.63 -22.18 -4.30
CA THR A 27 -7.38 -22.45 -5.02
C THR A 27 -7.32 -21.88 -6.45
N ASN A 28 -8.46 -21.44 -6.99
CA ASN A 28 -8.50 -20.89 -8.35
C ASN A 28 -7.79 -19.53 -8.42
N ARG A 29 -7.03 -19.31 -9.50
CA ARG A 29 -6.46 -17.98 -9.82
C ARG A 29 -7.63 -17.02 -10.08
N ASN A 30 -7.81 -16.05 -9.21
CA ASN A 30 -8.90 -15.09 -9.29
C ASN A 30 -8.42 -13.74 -8.79
N ILE A 31 -8.31 -12.79 -9.71
CA ILE A 31 -7.85 -11.42 -9.43
C ILE A 31 -8.72 -10.69 -8.41
N LYS A 32 -10.02 -11.04 -8.31
CA LYS A 32 -10.92 -10.47 -7.30
C LYS A 32 -10.56 -10.97 -5.90
N TYR A 33 -10.12 -12.22 -5.76
CA TYR A 33 -9.68 -12.78 -4.48
C TYR A 33 -8.30 -12.24 -4.08
N ASP A 34 -7.41 -12.04 -5.04
CA ASP A 34 -6.11 -11.41 -4.81
C ASP A 34 -6.29 -9.98 -4.31
N SER A 35 -7.13 -9.19 -4.99
CA SER A 35 -7.50 -7.83 -4.58
C SER A 35 -8.15 -7.80 -3.20
N PHE A 36 -9.13 -8.68 -2.95
CA PHE A 36 -9.78 -8.75 -1.64
C PHE A 36 -8.77 -9.08 -0.51
N ALA A 37 -7.84 -9.99 -0.75
CA ALA A 37 -6.84 -10.39 0.23
C ALA A 37 -5.93 -9.21 0.62
N VAL A 38 -5.39 -8.46 -0.33
CA VAL A 38 -4.49 -7.33 -0.03
C VAL A 38 -5.20 -6.17 0.69
N TRP A 39 -6.51 -6.02 0.48
CA TRP A 39 -7.34 -5.00 1.13
C TRP A 39 -7.96 -5.47 2.46
N SER A 40 -7.62 -6.67 2.93
CA SER A 40 -8.23 -7.27 4.12
C SER A 40 -8.06 -6.40 5.37
N PHE A 41 -9.20 -6.00 5.93
CA PHE A 41 -9.31 -5.12 7.11
C PHE A 41 -8.54 -3.79 7.01
N ASN A 42 -8.13 -3.40 5.81
CA ASN A 42 -7.24 -2.28 5.53
C ASN A 42 -5.94 -2.31 6.36
N GLN A 43 -5.39 -3.51 6.65
CA GLN A 43 -4.21 -3.63 7.52
C GLN A 43 -2.98 -2.95 6.92
N LEU A 44 -2.68 -3.22 5.64
CA LEU A 44 -1.57 -2.57 4.95
C LEU A 44 -1.75 -1.05 4.85
N PRO A 45 -2.91 -0.52 4.39
CA PRO A 45 -3.18 0.92 4.44
C PRO A 45 -2.98 1.55 5.82
N LYS A 46 -3.51 0.92 6.88
CA LYS A 46 -3.38 1.43 8.26
C LYS A 46 -1.93 1.48 8.72
N TYR A 47 -1.14 0.47 8.36
CA TYR A 47 0.28 0.39 8.71
C TYR A 47 1.09 1.51 8.06
N LEU A 48 0.93 1.70 6.75
CA LEU A 48 1.61 2.75 6.01
C LEU A 48 1.19 4.13 6.52
N TRP A 49 -0.11 4.36 6.70
CA TRP A 49 -0.61 5.62 7.23
C TRP A 49 -0.11 5.91 8.64
N LYS A 50 -0.07 4.92 9.54
CA LYS A 50 0.49 5.13 10.89
C LYS A 50 1.93 5.67 10.83
N SER A 51 2.70 5.22 9.84
CA SER A 51 4.09 5.63 9.63
C SER A 51 4.22 7.01 8.99
N TRP A 52 3.29 7.40 8.12
CA TRP A 52 3.37 8.62 7.31
C TRP A 52 2.40 9.73 7.70
N LYS A 53 1.46 9.47 8.61
CA LYS A 53 0.31 10.36 8.93
C LYS A 53 0.72 11.80 9.24
N GLU A 54 1.88 12.03 9.87
CA GLU A 54 2.29 13.36 10.32
C GLU A 54 2.64 14.19 9.09
N ILE A 55 3.55 13.68 8.27
CA ILE A 55 3.98 14.30 7.01
C ILE A 55 2.81 14.41 6.03
N LEU A 56 1.98 13.38 5.90
CA LEU A 56 0.82 13.41 5.01
C LEU A 56 -0.18 14.50 5.40
N ARG A 57 -0.44 14.67 6.70
CA ARG A 57 -1.39 15.71 7.17
C ARG A 57 -0.81 17.12 7.05
N GLU A 58 0.49 17.30 7.24
CA GLU A 58 1.17 18.58 6.96
C GLU A 58 1.01 18.99 5.50
N ASN A 59 0.99 18.01 4.59
CA ASN A 59 0.77 18.22 3.16
C ASN A 59 -0.71 18.12 2.74
N LYS A 60 -1.64 18.28 3.68
CA LYS A 60 -3.11 18.26 3.46
C LYS A 60 -3.65 16.98 2.81
N VAL A 61 -2.90 15.88 2.82
CA VAL A 61 -3.36 14.58 2.32
C VAL A 61 -4.31 13.97 3.35
N SER A 62 -5.57 13.75 2.96
CA SER A 62 -6.54 13.06 3.83
C SER A 62 -6.37 11.54 3.77
N TRP A 63 -7.00 10.84 4.72
CA TRP A 63 -7.06 9.38 4.68
C TRP A 63 -7.80 8.88 3.43
N GLN A 64 -8.83 9.60 2.96
CA GLN A 64 -9.53 9.22 1.73
C GLN A 64 -8.62 9.33 0.51
N ASP A 65 -7.83 10.39 0.41
CA ASP A 65 -6.87 10.60 -0.68
C ASP A 65 -5.79 9.52 -0.68
N PHE A 66 -5.25 9.21 0.50
CA PHE A 66 -4.28 8.14 0.67
C PHE A 66 -4.83 6.77 0.23
N LEU A 67 -6.08 6.46 0.58
CA LEU A 67 -6.73 5.24 0.11
C LEU A 67 -6.96 5.26 -1.42
N ALA A 68 -7.26 6.41 -2.01
CA ALA A 68 -7.40 6.55 -3.46
C ALA A 68 -6.07 6.28 -4.18
N ILE A 69 -4.95 6.78 -3.66
CA ILE A 69 -3.60 6.49 -4.17
C ILE A 69 -3.29 5.01 -4.06
N LEU A 70 -3.51 4.39 -2.89
CA LEU A 70 -3.24 2.97 -2.71
C LEU A 70 -4.08 2.08 -3.64
N LYS A 71 -5.30 2.51 -4.02
CA LYS A 71 -6.10 1.81 -5.03
C LYS A 71 -5.41 1.72 -6.38
N LEU A 72 -4.68 2.76 -6.79
CA LEU A 72 -3.87 2.74 -8.03
C LEU A 72 -2.77 1.67 -7.96
N HIS A 73 -2.25 1.41 -6.77
CA HIS A 73 -1.22 0.40 -6.49
C HIS A 73 -1.75 -0.96 -6.05
N THR A 74 -3.05 -1.26 -6.25
CA THR A 74 -3.62 -2.56 -5.86
C THR A 74 -2.86 -3.72 -6.49
N LYS A 75 -2.45 -3.57 -7.77
CA LYS A 75 -1.64 -4.59 -8.45
C LYS A 75 -0.25 -4.75 -7.81
N ASP A 76 0.42 -3.65 -7.47
CA ASP A 76 1.72 -3.69 -6.82
C ASP A 76 1.63 -4.37 -5.44
N MET A 77 0.58 -4.06 -4.67
CA MET A 77 0.30 -4.72 -3.39
C MET A 77 0.14 -6.25 -3.54
N ILE A 78 -0.54 -6.70 -4.61
CA ILE A 78 -0.70 -8.13 -4.94
C ILE A 78 0.66 -8.73 -5.32
N ASP A 79 1.39 -8.07 -6.20
CA ASP A 79 2.69 -8.53 -6.69
C ASP A 79 3.71 -8.65 -5.54
N TRP A 80 3.67 -7.76 -4.53
CA TRP A 80 4.47 -7.85 -3.30
C TRP A 80 3.97 -8.97 -2.36
N ALA A 81 2.67 -8.99 -2.03
CA ALA A 81 2.16 -9.81 -0.94
C ALA A 81 1.95 -11.28 -1.33
N LEU A 82 1.52 -11.54 -2.57
CA LEU A 82 1.05 -12.87 -3.01
C LEU A 82 1.94 -13.52 -4.06
N HIS A 83 2.67 -12.74 -4.85
CA HIS A 83 3.46 -13.26 -5.96
C HIS A 83 4.97 -13.09 -5.78
N ASP A 84 5.40 -12.35 -4.76
CA ASP A 84 6.81 -12.06 -4.47
C ASP A 84 7.56 -11.54 -5.73
N ARG A 85 6.87 -10.77 -6.58
CA ARG A 85 7.38 -10.20 -7.85
C ARG A 85 8.07 -8.86 -7.69
N ILE A 86 7.73 -8.13 -6.62
CA ILE A 86 8.39 -6.87 -6.25
C ILE A 86 8.76 -6.92 -4.77
N SER A 87 9.85 -6.24 -4.41
CA SER A 87 10.28 -6.11 -3.01
C SER A 87 9.41 -5.12 -2.25
N TRP A 88 9.55 -5.11 -0.93
CA TRP A 88 8.88 -4.14 -0.09
C TRP A 88 9.32 -2.70 -0.39
N GLU A 89 10.62 -2.49 -0.59
CA GLU A 89 11.20 -1.20 -0.93
C GLU A 89 10.65 -0.67 -2.25
N GLU A 90 10.52 -1.55 -3.25
CA GLU A 90 9.94 -1.21 -4.55
C GLU A 90 8.46 -0.80 -4.42
N LEU A 91 7.66 -1.58 -3.67
CA LEU A 91 6.25 -1.23 -3.41
C LEU A 91 6.14 0.15 -2.75
N VAL A 92 6.95 0.37 -1.72
CA VAL A 92 6.94 1.64 -0.99
C VAL A 92 7.39 2.78 -1.89
N SER A 93 8.46 2.63 -2.68
CA SER A 93 8.96 3.65 -3.60
C SER A 93 7.85 4.12 -4.55
N ARG A 94 7.18 3.18 -5.23
CA ARG A 94 6.09 3.48 -6.17
C ARG A 94 4.93 4.24 -5.52
N ILE A 95 4.56 3.86 -4.30
CA ILE A 95 3.50 4.55 -3.54
C ILE A 95 3.97 5.98 -3.19
N THR A 96 5.19 6.13 -2.68
CA THR A 96 5.71 7.43 -2.26
C THR A 96 5.93 8.38 -3.44
N GLU A 97 6.37 7.87 -4.59
CA GLU A 97 6.47 8.63 -5.85
C GLU A 97 5.10 9.13 -6.30
N THR A 98 4.07 8.29 -6.24
CA THR A 98 2.71 8.69 -6.62
C THR A 98 2.15 9.73 -5.64
N ILE A 99 2.44 9.62 -4.35
CA ILE A 99 2.08 10.64 -3.35
C ILE A 99 2.79 11.96 -3.69
N ALA A 100 4.09 11.94 -3.95
CA ALA A 100 4.84 13.15 -4.30
C ALA A 100 4.26 13.81 -5.58
N GLN A 101 3.99 13.04 -6.64
CA GLN A 101 3.46 13.58 -7.89
C GLN A 101 2.06 14.18 -7.79
N ASN A 102 1.20 13.67 -6.90
CA ASN A 102 -0.18 14.16 -6.77
C ASN A 102 -0.33 15.31 -5.77
N PHE A 103 0.67 15.55 -4.92
CA PHE A 103 0.61 16.52 -3.83
C PHE A 103 1.83 17.44 -3.74
N GLU A 104 2.73 17.42 -4.73
CA GLU A 104 3.64 18.54 -4.98
C GLU A 104 2.80 19.74 -5.43
N GLU A 105 2.82 20.82 -4.63
CA GLU A 105 2.23 22.10 -5.00
C GLU A 105 2.83 22.56 -6.34
N GLU A 106 1.97 22.89 -7.32
CA GLU A 106 2.36 23.78 -8.41
C GLU A 106 2.89 25.07 -7.76
N VAL A 107 4.20 25.28 -7.87
CA VAL A 107 4.89 26.52 -7.48
C VAL A 107 4.48 27.65 -8.41
#